data_AF-A0A2V5P6B6-F1
#
_entry.id   AF-A0A2V5P6B6-F1
#
_cell.length_a   1.000
_cell.length_b   1.000
_cell.length_c   1.000
_cell.angle_alpha   90.00
_cell.angle_beta   90.00
_cell.angle_gamma   90.00
#
_symmetry.space_group_name_H-M   'P 1'
#
loop_
_entity.id
_entity.type
_entity.pdbx_description
1 polymer ?
#
loop_
_entity_poly.entity_id
_entity_poly.type
_entity_poly.pdbx_seq_one_letter_code
_entity_poly.pdbx_strand_id
1 'polypeptide(L)'
;FAVDDADLVLIEGLRASPAIFESGMAILSRDAFLRLLLALQNHPRITFGKATRATISSAALRPELLVESRGERGIAVKCNFPLKRSGKIEHEDEDEDEERVLILWNATEAWMLQNNEFVRCGEALPAGSTQLIERPLLLDGERALHFLAFDLPRLRDAFDVRAGEGVRLPEIATAQPAFELRLAGTLSSVTGELMCSYGDRAPIKALAKAQDQFVFGDPQNTDRVLMRNLDAENTAIARLEQIGFARTDAGGFVLHGQPNVVRFFAADYQRLQRDWKVSLTAQVEKWTGEIERVTPKLEIVGSGQDWFEVRYSLTTPGGEVFS
;
A
#
# COMPACT_ATOMS: atom_id res chain seq x y z
N PHE A 1 9.29 -44.47 31.60
CA PHE A 1 8.49 -43.24 31.77
C PHE A 1 7.96 -42.87 30.39
N ALA A 2 6.64 -42.86 30.20
CA ALA A 2 6.05 -42.35 28.98
C ALA A 2 5.87 -40.84 29.16
N VAL A 3 6.43 -40.05 28.25
CA VAL A 3 6.26 -38.60 28.20
C VAL A 3 5.17 -38.34 27.16
N ASP A 4 4.17 -37.54 27.51
CA ASP A 4 3.12 -37.14 26.57
C ASP A 4 3.70 -36.22 25.48
N ASP A 5 3.15 -36.21 24.28
CA ASP A 5 3.64 -35.35 23.20
C ASP A 5 3.52 -33.86 23.60
N ALA A 6 2.48 -33.52 24.37
CA ALA A 6 2.31 -32.19 24.95
C ALA A 6 3.42 -31.82 25.96
N ASP A 7 3.91 -32.80 26.73
CA ASP A 7 5.01 -32.59 27.68
C ASP A 7 6.34 -32.37 26.92
N LEU A 8 6.56 -33.03 25.78
CA LEU A 8 7.76 -32.85 24.96
C LEU A 8 7.86 -31.44 24.38
N VAL A 9 6.77 -30.92 23.80
CA VAL A 9 6.69 -29.55 23.28
C VAL A 9 6.98 -28.52 24.38
N LEU A 10 6.42 -28.75 25.58
CA LEU A 10 6.67 -27.89 26.73
C LEU A 10 8.15 -27.94 27.17
N ILE A 11 8.75 -29.13 27.25
CA ILE A 11 10.16 -29.30 27.63
C ILE A 11 11.07 -28.55 26.64
N GLU A 12 10.80 -28.66 25.34
CA GLU A 12 11.54 -27.91 24.31
C GLU A 12 11.38 -26.39 24.47
N GLY A 13 10.16 -25.90 24.67
CA GLY A 13 9.89 -24.48 24.91
C GLY A 13 10.60 -23.95 26.17
N LEU A 14 10.67 -24.75 27.22
CA LEU A 14 11.33 -24.42 28.48
C LEU A 14 12.86 -24.41 28.38
N ARG A 15 13.49 -25.07 27.39
CA ARG A 15 14.96 -25.03 27.22
C ARG A 15 15.50 -23.61 27.02
N ALA A 16 14.66 -22.69 26.55
CA ALA A 16 15.00 -21.27 26.45
C ALA A 16 15.13 -20.57 27.83
N SER A 17 14.77 -21.25 28.93
CA SER A 17 14.85 -20.75 30.30
C SER A 17 15.43 -21.82 31.25
N PRO A 18 16.76 -22.06 31.22
CA PRO A 18 17.42 -23.12 32.00
C PRO A 18 17.14 -23.06 33.50
N ALA A 19 16.96 -21.85 34.06
CA ALA A 19 16.68 -21.62 35.47
C ALA A 19 15.43 -22.38 35.98
N ILE A 20 14.45 -22.67 35.12
CA ILE A 20 13.25 -23.44 35.49
C ILE A 20 13.62 -24.88 35.89
N PHE A 21 14.58 -25.49 35.20
CA PHE A 21 15.00 -26.86 35.46
C PHE A 21 15.90 -26.99 36.69
N GLU A 22 16.56 -25.90 37.11
CA GLU A 22 17.51 -25.91 38.22
C GLU A 22 16.83 -25.73 39.58
N SER A 23 15.85 -24.82 39.68
CA SER A 23 15.24 -24.42 40.96
C SER A 23 13.76 -24.83 41.10
N GLY A 24 13.13 -25.32 40.03
CA GLY A 24 11.68 -25.56 39.98
C GLY A 24 10.81 -24.30 40.05
N MET A 25 11.43 -23.11 40.16
CA MET A 25 10.77 -21.80 40.19
C MET A 25 11.62 -20.77 39.44
N ALA A 26 11.04 -20.13 38.42
CA ALA A 26 11.69 -19.02 37.73
C ALA A 26 10.76 -17.81 37.64
N ILE A 27 11.35 -16.63 37.72
CA ILE A 27 10.69 -15.37 37.37
C ILE A 27 11.02 -15.12 35.90
N LEU A 28 9.99 -15.06 35.05
CA LEU A 28 10.15 -14.83 33.63
C LEU A 28 9.91 -13.35 33.28
N SER A 29 10.69 -12.84 32.32
CA SER A 29 10.34 -11.58 31.67
C SER A 29 9.04 -11.75 30.89
N ARG A 30 8.35 -10.64 30.59
CA ARG A 30 7.12 -10.66 29.78
C ARG A 30 7.32 -11.39 28.45
N ASP A 31 8.42 -11.12 27.74
CA ASP A 31 8.70 -11.73 26.45
C ASP A 31 8.98 -13.24 26.56
N ALA A 32 9.69 -13.67 27.61
CA ALA A 32 9.93 -15.09 27.87
C ALA A 32 8.62 -15.82 28.23
N PHE A 33 7.76 -15.17 29.02
CA PHE A 33 6.45 -15.72 29.38
C PHE A 33 5.51 -15.84 28.17
N LEU A 34 5.45 -14.83 27.30
CA LEU A 34 4.61 -14.89 26.08
C LEU A 34 5.05 -16.02 25.13
N ARG A 35 6.36 -16.25 24.97
CA ARG A 35 6.87 -17.41 24.21
C ARG A 35 6.49 -18.74 24.84
N LEU A 36 6.49 -18.81 26.17
CA LEU A 36 6.07 -20.00 26.89
C LEU A 36 4.57 -20.30 26.70
N LEU A 37 3.72 -19.28 26.63
CA LEU A 37 2.28 -19.45 26.36
C LEU A 37 2.02 -20.18 25.03
N LEU A 38 2.83 -19.94 24.00
CA LEU A 38 2.73 -20.68 22.73
C LEU A 38 3.00 -22.19 22.92
N ALA A 39 4.03 -22.54 23.68
CA ALA A 39 4.38 -23.95 23.95
C ALA A 39 3.36 -24.64 24.87
N LEU A 40 2.57 -23.87 25.60
CA LEU A 40 1.57 -24.34 26.56
C LEU A 40 0.16 -24.49 25.98
N GLN A 41 -0.05 -24.20 24.69
CA GLN A 41 -1.37 -24.29 24.05
C GLN A 41 -1.98 -25.70 24.19
N ASN A 42 -3.25 -25.75 24.61
CA ASN A 42 -4.03 -26.96 24.87
C ASN A 42 -3.43 -27.94 25.90
N HIS A 43 -2.38 -27.54 26.64
CA HIS A 43 -1.74 -28.44 27.58
C HIS A 43 -2.68 -28.71 28.78
N PRO A 44 -2.97 -29.98 29.12
CA PRO A 44 -4.07 -30.32 30.03
C PRO A 44 -3.80 -30.00 31.50
N ARG A 45 -2.53 -29.81 31.87
CA ARG A 45 -2.03 -29.76 33.27
C ARG A 45 -1.48 -28.40 33.70
N ILE A 46 -2.10 -27.30 33.28
CA ILE A 46 -1.68 -25.93 33.66
C ILE A 46 -2.56 -25.41 34.80
N THR A 47 -1.95 -24.79 35.80
CA THR A 47 -2.65 -24.17 36.93
C THR A 47 -2.09 -22.79 37.28
N PHE A 48 -2.97 -21.87 37.71
CA PHE A 48 -2.59 -20.71 38.50
C PHE A 48 -2.47 -21.10 39.98
N GLY A 49 -1.26 -21.02 40.52
CA GLY A 49 -0.99 -21.53 41.87
C GLY A 49 -1.22 -23.04 41.95
N LYS A 50 -1.79 -23.51 43.08
CA LYS A 50 -1.88 -24.94 43.39
C LYS A 50 -3.12 -25.65 42.85
N ALA A 51 -4.24 -24.94 42.67
CA ALA A 51 -5.55 -25.58 42.48
C ALA A 51 -6.37 -24.99 41.33
N THR A 52 -6.11 -23.74 40.94
CA THR A 52 -6.92 -23.08 39.91
C THR A 52 -6.43 -23.53 38.55
N ARG A 53 -7.25 -24.29 37.81
CA ARG A 53 -6.90 -24.70 36.45
C ARG A 53 -6.81 -23.48 35.54
N ALA A 54 -5.74 -23.42 34.75
CA ALA A 54 -5.55 -22.44 33.69
C ALA A 54 -5.67 -23.14 32.34
N THR A 55 -6.28 -22.46 31.37
CA THR A 55 -6.40 -22.97 30.00
C THR A 55 -5.67 -22.03 29.06
N ILE A 56 -4.81 -22.57 28.19
CA ILE A 56 -4.15 -21.79 27.16
C ILE A 56 -4.78 -22.18 25.83
N SER A 57 -5.61 -21.29 25.30
CA SER A 57 -6.36 -21.54 24.08
C SER A 57 -5.42 -21.57 22.88
N SER A 58 -5.66 -22.52 21.99
CA SER A 58 -5.09 -22.52 20.64
C SER A 58 -5.88 -21.63 19.67
N ALA A 59 -7.09 -21.20 20.04
CA ALA A 59 -7.87 -20.28 19.25
C ALA A 59 -7.31 -18.86 19.34
N ALA A 60 -7.22 -18.19 18.19
CA ALA A 60 -6.95 -16.76 18.13
C ALA A 60 -8.27 -15.98 18.13
N LEU A 61 -8.37 -15.01 19.01
CA LEU A 61 -9.43 -14.02 19.05
C LEU A 61 -9.01 -12.80 18.25
N ARG A 62 -9.91 -12.22 17.47
CA ARG A 62 -9.69 -10.91 16.84
C ARG A 62 -10.38 -9.84 17.69
N PRO A 63 -9.63 -8.97 18.40
CA PRO A 63 -10.22 -7.86 19.13
C PRO A 63 -10.94 -6.92 18.17
N GLU A 64 -11.95 -6.22 18.67
CA GLU A 64 -12.64 -5.22 17.88
C GLU A 64 -11.78 -3.96 17.79
N LEU A 65 -11.64 -3.42 16.58
CA LEU A 65 -11.01 -2.13 16.35
C LEU A 65 -12.07 -1.13 15.87
N LEU A 66 -12.52 -0.28 16.78
CA LEU A 66 -13.57 0.70 16.54
C LEU A 66 -12.96 2.01 16.03
N VAL A 67 -13.43 2.46 14.86
CA VAL A 67 -13.05 3.74 14.25
C VAL A 67 -14.18 4.75 14.44
N GLU A 68 -13.95 5.79 15.23
CA GLU A 68 -14.93 6.83 15.57
C GLU A 68 -14.53 8.20 14.99
N SER A 69 -15.52 9.03 14.66
CA SER A 69 -15.29 10.39 14.18
C SER A 69 -14.95 11.31 15.35
N ARG A 70 -14.02 12.24 15.13
CA ARG A 70 -13.67 13.30 16.08
C ARG A 70 -13.96 14.71 15.56
N GLY A 71 -14.62 14.84 14.40
CA GLY A 71 -14.85 16.10 13.71
C GLY A 71 -14.66 15.95 12.21
N GLU A 72 -14.61 17.07 11.47
CA GLU A 72 -14.68 17.06 9.99
C GLU A 72 -13.63 16.16 9.29
N ARG A 73 -12.44 15.98 9.87
CA ARG A 73 -11.38 15.13 9.29
C ARG A 73 -10.55 14.36 10.33
N GLY A 74 -11.06 14.20 11.54
CA GLY A 74 -10.38 13.53 12.63
C GLY A 74 -11.00 12.17 12.94
N ILE A 75 -10.18 11.18 13.26
CA ILE A 75 -10.62 9.85 13.71
C ILE A 75 -9.98 9.47 15.05
N ALA A 76 -10.73 8.73 15.86
CA ALA A 76 -10.23 7.96 17.00
C ALA A 76 -10.26 6.48 16.62
N VAL A 77 -9.19 5.76 16.90
CA VAL A 77 -9.15 4.31 16.70
C VAL A 77 -8.93 3.66 18.05
N LYS A 78 -9.89 2.84 18.49
CA LYS A 78 -9.91 2.20 19.81
C LYS A 78 -9.92 0.69 19.67
N CYS A 79 -9.07 0.00 20.41
CA CYS A 79 -9.10 -1.45 20.50
C CYS A 79 -9.98 -1.88 21.67
N ASN A 80 -11.07 -2.58 21.37
CA ASN A 80 -11.99 -3.14 22.35
C ASN A 80 -11.78 -4.66 22.43
N PHE A 81 -11.64 -5.15 23.64
CA PHE A 81 -11.48 -6.57 23.90
C PHE A 81 -12.83 -7.16 24.33
N PRO A 82 -13.34 -8.20 23.64
CA PRO A 82 -14.63 -8.76 23.98
C PRO A 82 -14.57 -9.42 25.35
N LEU A 83 -15.37 -8.92 26.30
CA LEU A 83 -15.57 -9.59 27.57
C LEU A 83 -16.53 -10.77 27.37
N LYS A 84 -16.07 -11.99 27.66
CA LYS A 84 -16.97 -13.12 27.91
C LYS A 84 -17.76 -12.85 29.20
N ARG A 85 -18.97 -12.28 29.09
CA ARG A 85 -19.89 -12.21 30.24
C ARG A 85 -20.13 -13.64 30.74
N SER A 86 -19.73 -13.92 31.98
CA SER A 86 -20.16 -15.14 32.65
C SER A 86 -21.69 -15.10 32.77
N GLY A 87 -22.38 -16.07 32.16
CA GLY A 87 -23.83 -16.15 32.16
C GLY A 87 -24.39 -16.51 33.54
N LYS A 88 -24.29 -15.59 34.51
CA LYS A 88 -25.00 -15.67 35.78
C LYS A 88 -26.20 -14.73 35.72
N ILE A 89 -27.36 -15.37 35.83
CA ILE A 89 -28.68 -14.78 35.95
C ILE A 89 -28.69 -13.81 37.14
N GLU A 90 -29.38 -12.69 36.93
CA GLU A 90 -29.76 -11.63 37.86
C GLU A 90 -29.86 -12.09 39.31
N HIS A 91 -28.91 -11.64 40.14
CA HIS A 91 -29.16 -11.35 41.54
C HIS A 91 -28.61 -9.95 41.80
N GLU A 92 -29.53 -9.07 42.16
CA GLU A 92 -29.29 -7.72 42.67
C GLU A 92 -28.50 -7.84 43.97
N ASP A 93 -27.17 -7.74 43.88
CA ASP A 93 -26.33 -7.32 45.00
C ASP A 93 -25.22 -6.44 44.41
N GLU A 94 -25.23 -5.18 44.86
CA GLU A 94 -24.32 -4.11 44.50
C GLU A 94 -22.90 -4.42 45.02
N ASP A 95 -22.11 -5.12 44.23
CA ASP A 95 -20.64 -5.09 44.26
C ASP A 95 -20.16 -5.46 42.84
N GLU A 96 -20.01 -4.45 41.99
CA GLU A 96 -19.45 -4.58 40.64
C GLU A 96 -17.96 -4.96 40.73
N ASP A 97 -17.67 -6.24 41.00
CA ASP A 97 -16.39 -6.85 40.64
C ASP A 97 -16.32 -6.88 39.10
N GLU A 98 -15.96 -5.75 38.49
CA GLU A 98 -15.60 -5.69 37.07
C GLU A 98 -14.59 -6.83 36.81
N GLU A 99 -15.00 -7.85 36.05
CA GLU A 99 -14.11 -8.94 35.62
C GLU A 99 -12.88 -8.31 34.95
N ARG A 100 -11.77 -8.21 35.69
CA ARG A 100 -10.54 -7.55 35.23
C ARG A 100 -9.92 -8.39 34.12
N VAL A 101 -10.16 -7.98 32.87
CA VAL A 101 -9.42 -8.47 31.72
C VAL A 101 -7.98 -7.98 31.82
N LEU A 102 -7.02 -8.91 31.87
CA LEU A 102 -5.61 -8.58 31.87
C LEU A 102 -5.02 -8.88 30.48
N ILE A 103 -4.33 -7.91 29.91
CA ILE A 103 -3.73 -8.03 28.59
C ILE A 103 -2.21 -8.06 28.77
N LEU A 104 -1.55 -9.01 28.13
CA LEU A 104 -0.10 -9.11 28.04
C LEU A 104 0.31 -8.98 26.59
N TRP A 105 1.18 -8.03 26.28
CA TRP A 105 1.65 -7.84 24.91
C TRP A 105 3.14 -7.50 24.86
N ASN A 106 3.75 -7.80 23.71
CA ASN A 106 5.07 -7.32 23.29
C ASN A 106 4.95 -6.75 21.88
N ALA A 107 6.07 -6.52 21.18
CA ALA A 107 6.10 -5.93 19.85
C ALA A 107 5.33 -6.72 18.76
N THR A 108 5.11 -8.02 18.95
CA THR A 108 4.59 -8.94 17.91
C THR A 108 3.39 -9.77 18.34
N GLU A 109 3.14 -9.86 19.65
CA GLU A 109 2.13 -10.74 20.23
C GLU A 109 1.32 -10.01 21.29
N ALA A 110 0.03 -10.33 21.38
CA ALA A 110 -0.81 -9.99 22.51
C ALA A 110 -1.65 -11.20 22.93
N TRP A 111 -1.86 -11.30 24.23
CA TRP A 111 -2.62 -12.34 24.89
C TRP A 111 -3.55 -11.70 25.91
N MET A 112 -4.77 -12.20 25.97
CA MET A 112 -5.79 -11.80 26.93
C MET A 112 -5.96 -12.91 27.95
N LEU A 113 -5.97 -12.55 29.22
CA LEU A 113 -6.38 -13.40 30.32
C LEU A 113 -7.79 -13.01 30.76
N GLN A 114 -8.74 -13.92 30.59
CA GLN A 114 -10.10 -13.80 31.13
C GLN A 114 -10.58 -15.17 31.61
N ASN A 115 -11.23 -15.24 32.77
CA ASN A 115 -11.82 -16.49 33.32
C ASN A 115 -10.82 -17.66 33.40
N ASN A 116 -9.57 -17.36 33.81
CA ASN A 116 -8.44 -18.29 33.84
C ASN A 116 -8.07 -18.91 32.49
N GLU A 117 -8.52 -18.32 31.39
CA GLU A 117 -8.17 -18.71 30.03
C GLU A 117 -7.27 -17.63 29.40
N PHE A 118 -6.11 -18.03 28.92
CA PHE A 118 -5.29 -17.22 28.03
C PHE A 118 -5.72 -17.46 26.59
N VAL A 119 -6.11 -16.38 25.91
CA VAL A 119 -6.49 -16.39 24.50
C VAL A 119 -5.59 -15.43 23.74
N ARG A 120 -5.08 -15.88 22.59
CA ARG A 120 -4.19 -15.06 21.76
C ARG A 120 -5.00 -14.01 20.98
N CYS A 121 -4.51 -12.78 20.92
CA CYS A 121 -5.12 -11.69 20.15
C CYS A 121 -4.48 -11.62 18.75
N GLY A 122 -5.19 -12.15 17.75
CA GLY A 122 -4.70 -12.31 16.38
C GLY A 122 -3.64 -13.40 16.24
N GLU A 123 -3.36 -13.81 15.00
CA GLU A 123 -2.28 -14.78 14.71
C GLU A 123 -0.89 -14.13 14.69
N ALA A 124 -0.82 -12.86 14.32
CA ALA A 124 0.37 -12.03 14.42
C ALA A 124 -0.08 -10.57 14.44
N LEU A 125 0.45 -9.78 15.38
CA LEU A 125 0.19 -8.35 15.37
C LEU A 125 1.07 -7.67 14.32
N PRO A 126 0.51 -6.84 13.42
CA PRO A 126 1.31 -6.01 12.54
C PRO A 126 2.28 -5.13 13.33
N ALA A 127 3.50 -4.96 12.83
CA ALA A 127 4.51 -4.17 13.52
C ALA A 127 3.99 -2.75 13.83
N GLY A 128 4.09 -2.34 15.10
CA GLY A 128 3.61 -1.03 15.57
C GLY A 128 2.13 -0.97 15.98
N SER A 129 1.35 -2.04 15.82
CA SER A 129 -0.07 -2.05 16.22
C SER A 129 -0.29 -2.12 17.73
N THR A 130 0.74 -2.39 18.52
CA THR A 130 0.67 -2.48 19.99
C THR A 130 0.24 -1.18 20.64
N GLN A 131 0.51 -0.03 20.01
CA GLN A 131 0.07 1.26 20.50
C GLN A 131 -1.46 1.36 20.58
N LEU A 132 -2.19 0.65 19.72
CA LEU A 132 -3.65 0.59 19.72
C LEU A 132 -4.20 -0.18 20.93
N ILE A 133 -3.41 -1.11 21.47
CA ILE A 133 -3.75 -1.87 22.68
C ILE A 133 -3.53 -0.99 23.92
N GLU A 134 -2.48 -0.18 23.92
CA GLU A 134 -2.13 0.70 25.04
C GLU A 134 -3.10 1.86 25.20
N ARG A 135 -3.50 2.49 24.09
CA ARG A 135 -4.33 3.68 24.11
C ARG A 135 -5.04 3.92 22.78
N PRO A 136 -6.13 4.69 22.78
CA PRO A 136 -6.75 5.18 21.56
C PRO A 136 -5.76 5.96 20.69
N LEU A 137 -5.70 5.64 19.40
CA LEU A 137 -4.94 6.40 18.42
C LEU A 137 -5.79 7.55 17.89
N LEU A 138 -5.28 8.77 18.00
CA LEU A 138 -5.96 9.99 17.58
C LEU A 138 -5.25 10.55 16.34
N LEU A 139 -5.98 10.66 15.24
CA LEU A 139 -5.43 11.09 13.95
C LEU A 139 -6.30 12.19 13.34
N ASP A 140 -5.67 13.17 12.71
CA ASP A 140 -6.34 14.29 12.07
C ASP A 140 -5.85 14.50 10.64
N GLY A 141 -6.72 15.00 9.77
CA GLY A 141 -6.39 15.45 8.41
C GLY A 141 -5.77 14.35 7.55
N GLU A 142 -4.64 14.65 6.91
CA GLU A 142 -3.95 13.71 6.01
C GLU A 142 -3.46 12.44 6.73
N ARG A 143 -3.13 12.52 8.04
CA ARG A 143 -2.72 11.34 8.82
C ARG A 143 -3.87 10.36 8.99
N ALA A 144 -5.09 10.86 9.19
CA ALA A 144 -6.29 10.01 9.25
C ALA A 144 -6.52 9.30 7.91
N LEU A 145 -6.42 10.04 6.80
CA LEU A 145 -6.54 9.45 5.46
C LEU A 145 -5.46 8.39 5.19
N HIS A 146 -4.21 8.68 5.56
CA HIS A 146 -3.10 7.74 5.40
C HIS A 146 -3.34 6.45 6.18
N PHE A 147 -3.77 6.57 7.43
CA PHE A 147 -4.11 5.42 8.25
C PHE A 147 -5.23 4.59 7.65
N LEU A 148 -6.34 5.23 7.22
CA LEU A 148 -7.47 4.54 6.62
C LEU A 148 -7.10 3.81 5.33
N ALA A 149 -6.19 4.38 4.54
CA ALA A 149 -5.78 3.83 3.25
C ALA A 149 -4.71 2.72 3.33
N PHE A 150 -3.74 2.85 4.24
CA PHE A 150 -2.56 1.97 4.26
C PHE A 150 -2.44 1.11 5.52
N ASP A 151 -2.76 1.66 6.68
CA ASP A 151 -2.57 0.97 7.97
C ASP A 151 -3.78 0.11 8.32
N LEU A 152 -4.99 0.65 8.18
CA LEU A 152 -6.24 -0.04 8.49
C LEU A 152 -6.41 -1.36 7.71
N PRO A 153 -6.13 -1.44 6.39
CA PRO A 153 -6.22 -2.71 5.68
C PRO A 153 -5.30 -3.79 6.24
N ARG A 154 -4.10 -3.43 6.72
CA ARG A 154 -3.15 -4.37 7.34
C ARG A 154 -3.62 -4.85 8.71
N LEU A 155 -4.37 -4.00 9.43
CA LEU A 155 -4.94 -4.35 10.73
C LEU A 155 -6.14 -5.31 10.62
N ARG A 156 -6.78 -5.40 9.45
CA ARG A 156 -7.92 -6.30 9.22
C ARG A 156 -7.57 -7.78 9.30
N ASP A 157 -6.30 -8.17 9.33
CA ASP A 157 -5.93 -9.57 9.54
C ASP A 157 -5.93 -9.93 11.03
N ALA A 158 -5.58 -8.98 11.90
CA ALA A 158 -5.45 -9.19 13.34
C ALA A 158 -6.66 -8.72 14.16
N PHE A 159 -7.47 -7.79 13.65
CA PHE A 159 -8.57 -7.14 14.36
C PHE A 159 -9.90 -7.25 13.59
N ASP A 160 -11.03 -7.32 14.29
CA ASP A 160 -12.36 -7.11 13.69
C ASP A 160 -12.64 -5.61 13.59
N VAL A 161 -12.49 -5.03 12.40
CA VAL A 161 -12.61 -3.57 12.21
C VAL A 161 -14.07 -3.16 12.10
N ARG A 162 -14.49 -2.24 12.97
CA ARG A 162 -15.84 -1.68 13.01
C ARG A 162 -15.82 -0.17 12.81
N ALA A 163 -16.75 0.33 12.02
CA ALA A 163 -17.03 1.76 11.93
C ALA A 163 -18.00 2.14 13.05
N GLY A 164 -17.62 3.15 13.85
CA GLY A 164 -18.49 3.73 14.86
C GLY A 164 -19.60 4.58 14.24
N GLU A 165 -20.50 5.06 15.10
CA GLU A 165 -21.62 5.89 14.67
C GLU A 165 -21.13 7.17 13.96
N GLY A 166 -21.75 7.49 12.82
CA GLY A 166 -21.38 8.63 12.00
C GLY A 166 -20.08 8.50 11.20
N VAL A 167 -19.39 7.35 11.27
CA VAL A 167 -18.21 7.06 10.44
C VAL A 167 -18.59 6.16 9.28
N ARG A 168 -18.20 6.56 8.06
CA ARG A 168 -18.11 5.64 6.92
C ARG A 168 -16.66 5.42 6.56
N LEU A 169 -16.24 4.15 6.54
CA LEU A 169 -14.90 3.81 6.06
C LEU A 169 -14.84 4.14 4.55
N PRO A 170 -13.84 4.91 4.12
CA PRO A 170 -13.77 5.36 2.75
C PRO A 170 -13.47 4.22 1.79
N GLU A 171 -13.96 4.34 0.57
CA GLU A 171 -13.48 3.53 -0.55
C GLU A 171 -12.08 4.02 -0.94
N ILE A 172 -11.11 3.10 -0.99
CA ILE A 172 -9.75 3.41 -1.41
C ILE A 172 -9.60 3.12 -2.90
N ALA A 173 -9.17 4.10 -3.68
CA ALA A 173 -8.93 3.91 -5.11
C ALA A 173 -7.70 4.66 -5.60
N THR A 174 -7.12 4.20 -6.71
CA THR A 174 -6.01 4.89 -7.37
C THR A 174 -6.52 6.11 -8.14
N ALA A 175 -5.87 7.25 -7.95
CA ALA A 175 -6.14 8.46 -8.73
C ALA A 175 -5.72 8.28 -10.21
N GLN A 176 -6.32 9.05 -11.11
CA GLN A 176 -5.84 9.12 -12.49
C GLN A 176 -4.92 10.35 -12.65
N PRO A 177 -3.62 10.15 -12.91
CA PRO A 177 -2.69 11.27 -13.09
C PRO A 177 -2.90 11.97 -14.44
N ALA A 178 -2.75 13.30 -14.43
CA ALA A 178 -2.49 14.04 -15.66
C ALA A 178 -0.97 14.11 -15.89
N PHE A 179 -0.53 13.76 -17.10
CA PHE A 179 0.88 13.76 -17.45
C PHE A 179 1.29 15.04 -18.19
N GLU A 180 2.39 15.63 -17.76
CA GLU A 180 3.07 16.73 -18.45
C GLU A 180 4.50 16.31 -18.80
N LEU A 181 4.85 16.29 -20.09
CA LEU A 181 6.19 15.98 -20.57
C LEU A 181 6.88 17.26 -21.03
N ARG A 182 7.97 17.62 -20.35
CA ARG A 182 8.78 18.80 -20.68
C ARG A 182 10.01 18.37 -21.44
N LEU A 183 10.19 18.86 -22.65
CA LEU A 183 11.27 18.47 -23.56
C LEU A 183 12.23 19.63 -23.81
N ALA A 184 13.53 19.35 -23.73
CA ALA A 184 14.60 20.31 -23.97
C ALA A 184 15.74 19.66 -24.76
N GLY A 185 16.57 20.46 -25.45
CA GLY A 185 17.78 19.97 -26.11
C GLY A 185 17.91 20.37 -27.57
N THR A 186 18.62 19.55 -28.33
CA THR A 186 19.02 19.79 -29.72
C THR A 186 18.60 18.64 -30.63
N LEU A 187 18.80 18.80 -31.93
CA LEU A 187 18.53 17.75 -32.92
C LEU A 187 19.34 16.46 -32.65
N SER A 188 20.49 16.53 -31.96
CA SER A 188 21.32 15.36 -31.65
C SER A 188 20.95 14.68 -30.32
N SER A 189 20.30 15.39 -29.40
CA SER A 189 19.94 14.86 -28.10
C SER A 189 18.80 15.65 -27.48
N VAL A 190 17.74 14.96 -27.06
CA VAL A 190 16.57 15.55 -26.39
C VAL A 190 16.45 14.98 -24.99
N THR A 191 16.38 15.84 -23.98
CA THR A 191 16.05 15.47 -22.61
C THR A 191 14.57 15.67 -22.35
N GLY A 192 14.01 14.82 -21.48
CA GLY A 192 12.61 14.85 -21.08
C GLY A 192 12.43 14.78 -19.57
N GLU A 193 11.52 15.58 -19.03
CA GLU A 193 11.03 15.43 -17.66
C GLU A 193 9.54 15.08 -17.70
N LEU A 194 9.19 13.90 -17.17
CA LEU A 194 7.80 13.46 -17.04
C LEU A 194 7.28 13.84 -15.66
N MET A 195 6.31 14.74 -15.64
CA MET A 195 5.61 15.21 -14.45
C MET A 195 4.22 14.57 -14.36
N CYS A 196 3.82 14.22 -13.15
CA CYS A 196 2.52 13.64 -12.81
C CYS A 196 1.78 14.59 -11.87
N SER A 197 0.57 14.99 -12.27
CA SER A 197 -0.29 15.88 -11.50
C SER A 197 -1.52 15.12 -11.00
N TYR A 198 -1.85 15.32 -9.73
CA TYR A 198 -2.95 14.64 -9.05
C TYR A 198 -3.88 15.67 -8.41
N GLY A 199 -4.95 16.04 -9.12
CA GLY A 199 -5.84 17.13 -8.68
C GLY A 199 -5.08 18.43 -8.47
N ASP A 200 -5.31 19.08 -7.32
CA ASP A 200 -4.68 20.35 -6.96
C ASP A 200 -3.29 20.20 -6.30
N ARG A 201 -2.74 18.98 -6.25
CA ARG A 201 -1.41 18.75 -5.67
C ARG A 201 -0.31 19.28 -6.58
N ALA A 202 0.81 19.67 -5.98
CA ALA A 202 2.02 20.02 -6.71
C ALA A 202 2.45 18.84 -7.61
N PRO A 203 2.77 19.08 -8.90
CA PRO A 203 3.23 18.02 -9.80
C PRO A 203 4.51 17.37 -9.27
N ILE A 204 4.58 16.04 -9.35
CA ILE A 204 5.75 15.24 -8.96
C ILE A 204 6.43 14.66 -10.20
N LYS A 205 7.72 14.32 -10.12
CA LYS A 205 8.37 13.57 -11.20
C LYS A 205 7.91 12.11 -11.18
N ALA A 206 7.65 11.50 -12.35
CA ALA A 206 7.24 10.09 -12.43
C ALA A 206 8.28 9.11 -11.83
N LEU A 207 9.57 9.47 -11.89
CA LEU A 207 10.67 8.71 -11.27
C LEU A 207 10.93 9.09 -9.79
N ALA A 208 10.02 9.83 -9.15
CA ALA A 208 10.09 10.07 -7.71
C ALA A 208 9.97 8.75 -6.93
N LYS A 209 10.57 8.70 -5.73
CA LYS A 209 10.70 7.46 -4.96
C LYS A 209 9.32 6.85 -4.69
N ALA A 210 9.19 5.54 -4.86
CA ALA A 210 7.94 4.82 -4.65
C ALA A 210 7.46 4.87 -3.17
N GLN A 211 8.39 5.11 -2.24
CA GLN A 211 8.09 5.29 -0.81
C GLN A 211 7.37 6.61 -0.49
N ASP A 212 7.38 7.58 -1.42
CA ASP A 212 6.64 8.83 -1.30
C ASP A 212 5.18 8.60 -1.72
N GLN A 213 4.52 7.64 -1.06
CA GLN A 213 3.09 7.41 -1.22
C GLN A 213 2.34 8.53 -0.52
N PHE A 214 1.20 8.90 -1.10
CA PHE A 214 0.32 9.88 -0.54
C PHE A 214 -1.13 9.57 -0.87
N VAL A 215 -1.99 10.14 -0.06
CA VAL A 215 -3.43 10.02 -0.17
C VAL A 215 -4.10 11.38 -0.01
N PHE A 216 -5.26 11.50 -0.61
CA PHE A 216 -6.08 12.71 -0.55
C PHE A 216 -7.54 12.32 -0.76
N GLY A 217 -8.47 13.14 -0.26
CA GLY A 217 -9.90 12.93 -0.49
C GLY A 217 -10.24 13.20 -1.96
N ASP A 218 -11.20 12.45 -2.51
CA ASP A 218 -11.75 12.73 -3.84
C ASP A 218 -12.62 14.01 -3.77
N PRO A 219 -12.29 15.08 -4.53
CA PRO A 219 -13.10 16.30 -4.54
C PRO A 219 -14.54 16.09 -5.04
N GLN A 220 -14.78 15.02 -5.80
CA GLN A 220 -16.10 14.69 -6.36
C GLN A 220 -16.88 13.73 -5.47
N ASN A 221 -16.22 13.04 -4.54
CA ASN A 221 -16.85 12.07 -3.64
C ASN A 221 -16.17 12.06 -2.26
N THR A 222 -16.84 12.62 -1.26
CA THR A 222 -16.32 12.71 0.11
C THR A 222 -16.12 11.35 0.79
N ASP A 223 -16.78 10.29 0.31
CA ASP A 223 -16.66 8.93 0.84
C ASP A 223 -15.50 8.14 0.17
N ARG A 224 -14.69 8.79 -0.68
CA ARG A 224 -13.59 8.15 -1.40
C ARG A 224 -12.25 8.81 -1.10
N VAL A 225 -11.24 7.96 -0.89
CA VAL A 225 -9.85 8.37 -0.73
C VAL A 225 -9.07 7.90 -1.93
N LEU A 226 -8.38 8.84 -2.56
CA LEU A 226 -7.54 8.61 -3.71
C LEU A 226 -6.07 8.47 -3.29
N MET A 227 -5.38 7.52 -3.90
CA MET A 227 -3.95 7.28 -3.70
C MET A 227 -3.16 7.46 -4.99
N ARG A 228 -1.84 7.70 -4.86
CA ARG A 228 -0.90 7.75 -5.99
C ARG A 228 -1.00 6.48 -6.84
N ASN A 229 -1.04 6.64 -8.15
CA ASN A 229 -1.21 5.53 -9.09
C ASN A 229 0.12 5.20 -9.77
N LEU A 230 0.91 4.36 -9.09
CA LEU A 230 2.21 3.93 -9.59
C LEU A 230 2.10 3.10 -10.89
N ASP A 231 0.99 2.39 -11.11
CA ASP A 231 0.79 1.60 -12.31
C ASP A 231 0.64 2.48 -13.56
N ALA A 232 -0.18 3.54 -13.46
CA ALA A 232 -0.31 4.53 -14.53
C ALA A 232 1.02 5.26 -14.80
N GLU A 233 1.75 5.63 -13.73
CA GLU A 233 3.08 6.24 -13.85
C GLU A 233 4.08 5.30 -14.56
N ASN A 234 4.15 4.04 -14.15
CA ASN A 234 5.03 3.04 -14.76
C ASN A 234 4.66 2.77 -16.22
N THR A 235 3.37 2.75 -16.55
CA THR A 235 2.89 2.62 -17.93
C THR A 235 3.33 3.80 -18.79
N ALA A 236 3.25 5.03 -18.26
CA ALA A 236 3.73 6.22 -18.95
C ALA A 236 5.26 6.20 -19.14
N ILE A 237 6.01 5.77 -18.13
CA ILE A 237 7.47 5.60 -18.23
C ILE A 237 7.81 4.57 -19.32
N ALA A 238 7.16 3.41 -19.31
CA ALA A 238 7.38 2.34 -20.29
C ALA A 238 7.09 2.83 -21.72
N ARG A 239 6.09 3.70 -21.90
CA ARG A 239 5.79 4.32 -23.21
C ARG A 239 6.97 5.17 -23.72
N LEU A 240 7.62 5.95 -22.85
CA LEU A 240 8.81 6.73 -23.22
C LEU A 240 10.00 5.83 -23.58
N GLU A 241 10.19 4.74 -22.83
CA GLU A 241 11.25 3.76 -23.09
C GLU A 241 11.06 3.05 -24.44
N GLN A 242 9.81 2.68 -24.77
CA GLN A 242 9.46 2.08 -26.06
C GLN A 242 9.73 3.01 -27.25
N ILE A 243 9.56 4.32 -27.07
CA ILE A 243 9.90 5.34 -28.08
C ILE A 243 11.42 5.42 -28.29
N GLY A 244 12.21 5.13 -27.24
CA GLY A 244 13.67 5.10 -27.26
C GLY A 244 14.33 6.01 -26.23
N PHE A 245 13.57 6.64 -25.32
CA PHE A 245 14.15 7.42 -24.24
C PHE A 245 14.79 6.50 -23.18
N ALA A 246 16.03 6.79 -22.80
CA ALA A 246 16.70 6.16 -21.67
C ALA A 246 16.49 6.97 -20.39
N ARG A 247 16.41 6.31 -19.23
CA ARG A 247 16.37 6.99 -17.92
C ARG A 247 17.73 7.64 -17.61
N THR A 248 17.69 8.74 -16.87
CA THR A 248 18.88 9.43 -16.36
C THR A 248 18.95 9.36 -14.84
N ASP A 249 20.15 9.45 -14.28
CA ASP A 249 20.36 9.44 -12.83
C ASP A 249 19.70 10.62 -12.11
N ALA A 250 19.46 11.72 -12.84
CA ALA A 250 18.75 12.91 -12.34
C ALA A 250 17.22 12.75 -12.28
N GLY A 251 16.70 11.55 -12.54
CA GLY A 251 15.25 11.27 -12.53
C GLY A 251 14.53 11.85 -13.75
N GLY A 252 15.22 11.93 -14.89
CA GLY A 252 14.68 12.36 -16.18
C GLY A 252 14.89 11.32 -17.26
N PHE A 253 14.71 11.75 -18.50
CA PHE A 253 14.80 10.93 -19.70
C PHE A 253 15.74 11.59 -20.72
N VAL A 254 16.38 10.78 -21.56
CA VAL A 254 17.20 11.26 -22.66
C VAL A 254 17.05 10.40 -23.91
N LEU A 255 16.89 11.04 -25.05
CA LEU A 255 16.86 10.43 -26.36
C LEU A 255 18.09 10.88 -27.14
N HIS A 256 18.99 9.96 -27.44
CA HIS A 256 20.24 10.24 -28.13
C HIS A 256 20.15 9.89 -29.62
N GLY A 257 20.82 10.72 -30.43
CA GLY A 257 21.02 10.48 -31.85
C GLY A 257 19.97 11.17 -32.71
N GLN A 258 20.44 11.91 -33.71
CA GLN A 258 19.60 12.64 -34.66
C GLN A 258 18.52 11.77 -35.34
N PRO A 259 18.80 10.54 -35.80
CA PRO A 259 17.75 9.70 -36.39
C PRO A 259 16.60 9.40 -35.42
N ASN A 260 16.92 9.16 -34.15
CA ASN A 260 15.91 8.86 -33.12
C ASN A 260 15.10 10.10 -32.76
N VAL A 261 15.76 11.24 -32.62
CA VAL A 261 15.11 12.54 -32.36
C VAL A 261 14.15 12.89 -33.48
N VAL A 262 14.57 12.77 -34.74
CA VAL A 262 13.70 13.04 -35.90
C VAL A 262 12.52 12.06 -35.95
N ARG A 263 12.76 10.75 -35.75
CA ARG A 263 11.68 9.74 -35.70
C ARG A 263 10.63 10.07 -34.63
N PHE A 264 11.09 10.46 -33.45
CA PHE A 264 10.23 10.85 -32.34
C PHE A 264 9.32 12.03 -32.71
N PHE A 265 9.87 13.12 -33.25
CA PHE A 265 9.06 14.29 -33.64
C PHE A 265 8.16 14.01 -34.85
N ALA A 266 8.60 13.16 -35.77
CA ALA A 266 7.84 12.78 -36.95
C ALA A 266 6.58 11.94 -36.62
N ALA A 267 6.67 10.99 -35.67
CA ALA A 267 5.58 10.05 -35.39
C ALA A 267 5.04 10.11 -33.96
N ASP A 268 5.89 9.94 -32.95
CA ASP A 268 5.46 9.68 -31.57
C ASP A 268 5.02 10.94 -30.82
N TYR A 269 5.63 12.09 -31.14
CA TYR A 269 5.29 13.38 -30.52
C TYR A 269 3.79 13.72 -30.61
N GLN A 270 3.19 13.53 -31.79
CA GLN A 270 1.75 13.80 -32.00
C GLN A 270 0.86 12.82 -31.23
N ARG A 271 1.32 11.57 -31.06
CA ARG A 271 0.59 10.58 -30.27
C ARG A 271 0.63 10.93 -28.79
N LEU A 272 1.77 11.42 -28.29
CA LEU A 272 1.90 11.89 -26.91
C LEU A 272 1.06 13.15 -26.66
N GLN A 273 1.02 14.10 -27.59
CA GLN A 273 0.21 15.33 -27.44
C GLN A 273 -1.31 15.09 -27.30
N ARG A 274 -1.81 13.94 -27.75
CA ARG A 274 -3.24 13.60 -27.61
C ARG A 274 -3.61 13.26 -26.17
N ASP A 275 -2.69 12.60 -25.47
CA ASP A 275 -2.96 12.05 -24.13
C ASP A 275 -2.32 12.91 -23.04
N TRP A 276 -1.19 13.57 -23.35
CA TRP A 276 -0.35 14.29 -22.40
C TRP A 276 -0.17 15.75 -22.82
N LYS A 277 0.04 16.60 -21.82
CA LYS A 277 0.49 17.97 -22.07
C LYS A 277 1.99 17.95 -22.37
N VAL A 278 2.37 18.18 -23.61
CA VAL A 278 3.79 18.22 -23.99
C VAL A 278 4.23 19.67 -24.18
N SER A 279 5.29 20.09 -23.50
CA SER A 279 5.90 21.42 -23.63
C SER A 279 7.34 21.33 -24.11
N LEU A 280 7.73 22.27 -24.96
CA LEU A 280 9.04 22.35 -25.58
C LEU A 280 9.75 23.61 -25.08
N THR A 281 11.07 23.58 -24.94
CA THR A 281 11.83 24.83 -24.77
C THR A 281 11.90 25.57 -26.10
N ALA A 282 12.05 26.91 -26.06
CA ALA A 282 12.11 27.75 -27.26
C ALA A 282 13.17 27.29 -28.28
N GLN A 283 14.28 26.71 -27.80
CA GLN A 283 15.31 26.14 -28.66
C GLN A 283 14.77 24.93 -29.44
N VAL A 284 14.02 24.04 -28.79
CA VAL A 284 13.41 22.86 -29.41
C VAL A 284 12.29 23.26 -30.37
N GLU A 285 11.44 24.21 -30.00
CA GLU A 285 10.39 24.72 -30.87
C GLU A 285 10.95 25.25 -32.20
N LYS A 286 12.09 25.95 -32.15
CA LYS A 286 12.70 26.55 -33.34
C LYS A 286 13.11 25.51 -34.38
N TRP A 287 13.84 24.46 -34.00
CA TRP A 287 14.32 23.46 -34.97
C TRP A 287 13.29 22.36 -35.26
N THR A 288 12.33 22.11 -34.37
CA THR A 288 11.21 21.19 -34.68
C THR A 288 10.29 21.76 -35.76
N GLY A 289 10.17 23.09 -35.87
CA GLY A 289 9.50 23.76 -36.99
C GLY A 289 10.22 23.61 -38.34
N GLU A 290 11.53 23.32 -38.33
CA GLU A 290 12.34 23.09 -39.53
C GLU A 290 12.31 21.61 -39.98
N ILE A 291 11.71 20.70 -39.20
CA ILE A 291 11.55 19.29 -39.58
C ILE A 291 10.37 19.17 -40.54
N GLU A 292 10.67 19.03 -41.83
CA GLU A 292 9.65 18.76 -42.83
C GLU A 292 9.11 17.33 -42.73
N ARG A 293 7.79 17.21 -42.61
CA ARG A 293 7.09 15.92 -42.62
C ARG A 293 6.86 15.45 -44.05
N VAL A 294 7.52 14.37 -44.44
CA VAL A 294 7.14 13.62 -45.64
C VAL A 294 5.82 12.87 -45.40
N THR A 295 4.85 13.10 -46.29
CA THR A 295 3.55 12.42 -46.31
C THR A 295 3.57 11.37 -47.41
N PRO A 296 3.20 10.10 -47.14
CA PRO A 296 3.12 9.09 -48.17
C PRO A 296 1.94 9.37 -49.11
N LYS A 297 2.21 9.44 -50.41
CA LYS A 297 1.21 9.47 -51.47
C LYS A 297 1.21 8.11 -52.16
N LEU A 298 0.05 7.46 -52.16
CA LEU A 298 -0.17 6.19 -52.84
C LEU A 298 -1.09 6.45 -54.01
N GLU A 299 -0.60 6.26 -55.23
CA GLU A 299 -1.41 6.36 -56.45
C GLU A 299 -1.61 4.97 -57.04
N ILE A 300 -2.87 4.59 -57.24
CA ILE A 300 -3.24 3.34 -57.91
C ILE A 300 -3.80 3.73 -59.27
N VAL A 301 -3.06 3.41 -60.33
CA VAL A 301 -3.46 3.72 -61.71
C VAL A 301 -3.99 2.44 -62.36
N GLY A 302 -5.26 2.48 -62.78
CA GLY A 302 -5.86 1.42 -63.58
C GLY A 302 -5.36 1.51 -65.02
N SER A 303 -4.70 0.45 -65.50
CA SER A 303 -4.11 0.41 -66.85
C SER A 303 -5.13 0.12 -67.96
N GLY A 304 -6.38 -0.22 -67.61
CA GLY A 304 -7.40 -0.69 -68.54
C GLY A 304 -7.31 -2.18 -68.90
N GLN A 305 -6.37 -2.94 -68.32
CA GLN A 305 -6.31 -4.42 -68.33
C GLN A 305 -6.41 -4.98 -66.89
N ASP A 306 -6.39 -6.32 -66.75
CA ASP A 306 -6.46 -7.08 -65.48
C ASP A 306 -5.25 -6.89 -64.53
N TRP A 307 -4.64 -5.70 -64.50
CA TRP A 307 -3.57 -5.36 -63.57
C TRP A 307 -3.56 -3.87 -63.21
N PHE A 308 -3.12 -3.58 -61.98
CA PHE A 308 -3.00 -2.25 -61.40
C PHE A 308 -1.53 -1.87 -61.22
N GLU A 309 -1.18 -0.62 -61.51
CA GLU A 309 0.11 -0.04 -61.10
C GLU A 309 -0.08 0.65 -59.75
N VAL A 310 0.75 0.31 -58.76
CA VAL A 310 0.79 0.99 -57.46
C VAL A 310 2.09 1.80 -57.39
N ARG A 311 1.98 3.12 -57.33
CA ARG A 311 3.10 4.04 -57.12
C ARG A 311 3.11 4.52 -55.68
N TYR A 312 4.26 4.38 -55.05
CA TYR A 312 4.56 4.94 -53.74
C TYR A 312 5.52 6.11 -53.91
N SER A 313 5.15 7.28 -53.39
CA SER A 313 6.07 8.41 -53.27
C SER A 313 5.88 9.10 -51.92
N LEU A 314 6.94 9.73 -51.44
CA LEU A 314 6.93 10.54 -50.23
C LEU A 314 6.96 12.01 -50.64
N THR A 315 6.00 12.81 -50.20
CA THR A 315 5.91 14.24 -50.56
C THR A 315 6.06 15.13 -49.33
N THR A 316 6.91 16.16 -49.37
CA THR A 316 6.95 17.19 -48.32
C THR A 316 5.94 18.33 -48.61
N PRO A 317 5.56 19.14 -47.60
CA PRO A 317 4.75 20.35 -47.81
C PRO A 317 5.39 21.35 -48.77
N GLY A 318 6.73 21.34 -48.88
CA GLY A 318 7.49 22.13 -49.85
C GLY A 318 7.40 21.63 -51.30
N GLY A 319 6.74 20.49 -51.53
CA GLY A 319 6.53 19.93 -52.87
C GLY A 319 7.66 19.02 -53.37
N GLU A 320 8.65 18.70 -52.53
CA GLU A 320 9.68 17.72 -52.90
C GLU A 320 9.09 16.32 -52.88
N VAL A 321 9.36 15.56 -53.94
CA VAL A 321 8.90 14.19 -54.12
C VAL A 321 10.11 13.27 -54.03
N PHE A 322 10.10 12.39 -53.04
CA PHE A 322 11.10 11.34 -52.86
C PHE A 322 10.49 10.02 -53.33
N SER A 323 11.18 9.33 -54.23
CA SER A 323 10.78 8.04 -54.81
C SER A 323 11.64 6.91 -54.30
#